data_AF-A0AAV2FRZ6-F1
#
_entry.id   AF-A0AAV2FRZ6-F1
#
_cell.length_a   1.000
_cell.length_b   1.000
_cell.length_c   1.000
_cell.angle_alpha   90.00
_cell.angle_beta   90.00
_cell.angle_gamma   90.00
#
_symmetry.space_group_name_H-M   'P 1'
#
loop_
_entity.id
_entity.type
_entity.pdbx_description
1 polymer ?
#
loop_
_entity_poly.entity_id
_entity_poly.type
_entity_poly.pdbx_seq_one_letter_code
_entity_poly.pdbx_strand_id
1 'polypeptide(L)'
;MKVVGHSWTTRDGAERFQHSTATISKYFGIVLKAVNKIAVRLIKPPDMGVVPEQMMDNSKFYPYFKDAVGAIDGVHIDAVVPTDEQIPYRG
;
A
#
# COMPACT_ATOMS: atom_id res chain seq x y z
N MET A 1 -21.32 0.29 7.97
CA MET A 1 -21.45 -0.74 6.93
C MET A 1 -20.08 -0.92 6.29
N LYS A 2 -19.42 -2.08 6.49
CA LYS A 2 -18.07 -2.36 5.95
C LYS A 2 -18.23 -3.43 4.87
N VAL A 3 -18.24 -3.00 3.61
CA VAL A 3 -18.43 -3.89 2.45
C VAL A 3 -17.13 -4.03 1.64
N VAL A 4 -16.25 -3.04 1.76
CA VAL A 4 -14.98 -2.97 1.06
C VAL A 4 -13.90 -2.67 2.10
N GLY A 5 -13.38 -3.72 2.74
CA GLY A 5 -12.33 -3.60 3.76
C GLY A 5 -12.21 -4.85 4.64
N HIS A 6 -10.98 -5.12 5.11
CA HIS A 6 -10.53 -6.17 6.03
C HIS A 6 -11.23 -7.54 5.91
N SER A 7 -10.57 -8.47 5.20
CA SER A 7 -10.87 -9.91 5.19
C SER A 7 -12.24 -10.34 4.63
N TRP A 8 -12.98 -9.44 3.97
CA TRP A 8 -14.24 -9.79 3.30
C TRP A 8 -14.01 -10.41 1.93
N THR A 9 -14.69 -11.52 1.67
CA THR A 9 -14.64 -12.25 0.42
C THR A 9 -15.80 -11.86 -0.50
N THR A 10 -15.70 -12.24 -1.78
CA THR A 10 -16.83 -12.11 -2.73
C THR A 10 -18.05 -12.92 -2.29
N ARG A 11 -17.86 -13.98 -1.49
CA ARG A 11 -18.94 -14.78 -0.91
C ARG A 11 -19.68 -14.04 0.19
N ASP A 12 -18.98 -13.32 1.05
CA ASP A 12 -19.60 -12.50 2.09
C ASP A 12 -20.42 -11.35 1.47
N GLY A 13 -19.91 -10.77 0.37
CA GLY A 13 -20.68 -9.84 -0.44
C GLY A 13 -21.92 -10.48 -1.06
N ALA A 14 -21.80 -11.70 -1.61
CA ALA A 14 -22.92 -12.41 -2.20
C ALA A 14 -24.03 -12.70 -1.18
N GLU A 15 -23.67 -13.14 0.02
CA GLU A 15 -24.58 -13.34 1.14
C GLU A 15 -25.20 -12.01 1.58
N ARG A 16 -24.41 -10.94 1.74
CA ARG A 16 -24.91 -9.67 2.24
C ARG A 16 -25.91 -9.01 1.29
N PHE A 17 -25.63 -9.06 -0.02
CA PHE A 17 -26.45 -8.40 -1.05
C PHE A 17 -27.43 -9.35 -1.74
N GLN A 18 -27.46 -10.63 -1.34
CA GLN A 18 -28.34 -11.64 -1.92
C GLN A 18 -28.22 -11.70 -3.45
N HIS A 19 -26.98 -11.68 -3.94
CA HIS A 19 -26.65 -11.71 -5.35
C HIS A 19 -25.53 -12.71 -5.62
N SER A 20 -25.38 -13.14 -6.87
CA SER A 20 -24.30 -14.07 -7.24
C SER A 20 -22.92 -13.41 -7.07
N THR A 21 -21.92 -14.24 -6.77
CA THR A 21 -20.51 -13.80 -6.69
C THR A 21 -20.01 -13.15 -7.98
N ALA A 22 -20.54 -13.58 -9.13
CA ALA A 22 -20.28 -12.95 -10.43
C ALA A 22 -20.78 -11.50 -10.49
N THR A 23 -22.00 -11.24 -10.01
CA THR A 23 -22.55 -9.87 -9.92
C THR A 23 -21.73 -9.02 -8.96
N ILE A 24 -21.36 -9.55 -7.79
CA ILE A 24 -20.50 -8.86 -6.82
C ILE A 24 -19.15 -8.48 -7.45
N SER A 25 -18.48 -9.44 -8.11
CA SER A 25 -17.19 -9.20 -8.77
C SER A 25 -17.28 -8.15 -9.88
N LYS A 26 -18.35 -8.20 -10.70
CA LYS A 26 -18.60 -7.22 -11.76
C LYS A 26 -18.68 -5.80 -11.20
N TYR A 27 -19.51 -5.57 -10.17
CA TYR A 27 -19.68 -4.24 -9.60
C TYR A 27 -18.46 -3.78 -8.82
N PHE A 28 -17.78 -4.68 -8.10
CA PHE A 28 -16.49 -4.38 -7.48
C PHE A 28 -15.48 -3.86 -8.51
N GLY A 29 -15.34 -4.53 -9.66
CA GLY A 29 -14.46 -4.09 -10.74
C GLY A 29 -14.83 -2.72 -11.33
N ILE A 30 -16.13 -2.42 -11.46
CA ILE A 30 -16.60 -1.11 -11.94
C ILE A 30 -16.21 -0.01 -10.94
N VAL A 31 -16.49 -0.22 -9.66
CA VAL A 31 -16.17 0.74 -8.60
C VAL A 31 -14.66 0.93 -8.48
N LEU A 32 -13.88 -0.16 -8.49
CA LEU A 32 -12.42 -0.09 -8.44
C LEU A 32 -11.84 0.73 -9.59
N LYS A 33 -12.35 0.56 -10.82
CA LYS A 33 -11.96 1.39 -11.97
C LYS A 33 -12.28 2.86 -11.76
N ALA A 34 -13.44 3.18 -11.17
CA ALA A 34 -13.82 4.56 -10.88
C ALA A 34 -12.91 5.16 -9.80
N VAL A 35 -12.65 4.43 -8.72
CA VAL A 35 -11.74 4.84 -7.64
C VAL A 35 -10.33 5.08 -8.19
N ASN A 36 -9.79 4.17 -9.03
CA ASN A 36 -8.47 4.34 -9.65
C ASN A 36 -8.36 5.62 -10.49
N LYS A 37 -9.43 6.03 -11.18
CA LYS A 37 -9.43 7.30 -11.93
C LYS A 37 -9.33 8.52 -11.01
N ILE A 38 -9.86 8.43 -9.78
CA ILE A 38 -9.84 9.51 -8.79
C ILE A 38 -8.57 9.44 -7.93
N ALA A 39 -7.96 8.26 -7.79
CA ALA A 39 -6.78 8.02 -6.95
C ALA A 39 -5.62 8.99 -7.27
N VAL A 40 -5.39 9.34 -8.54
CA VAL A 40 -4.36 10.31 -8.96
C VAL A 40 -4.54 11.70 -8.32
N ARG A 41 -5.78 12.07 -7.94
CA ARG A 41 -6.06 13.35 -7.26
C ARG A 41 -6.01 13.23 -5.74
N LEU A 42 -6.35 12.07 -5.21
CA LEU A 42 -6.46 11.81 -3.77
C LEU A 42 -5.12 11.38 -3.15
N ILE A 43 -4.40 10.49 -3.82
CA ILE A 43 -3.10 9.99 -3.41
C ILE A 43 -2.05 10.89 -4.06
N LYS A 44 -1.63 11.92 -3.31
CA LYS A 44 -0.52 12.77 -3.72
C LYS A 44 0.74 12.26 -3.04
N PRO A 45 1.86 12.11 -3.77
CA PRO A 45 3.12 11.89 -3.10
C PRO A 45 3.40 13.06 -2.15
N PRO A 46 4.00 12.79 -0.97
CA PRO A 46 4.57 13.85 -0.15
C PRO A 46 5.60 14.64 -0.95
N ASP A 47 5.96 15.82 -0.47
CA ASP A 47 6.94 16.66 -1.16
C ASP A 47 8.26 15.90 -1.32
N MET A 48 8.57 15.52 -2.56
CA MET A 48 9.66 14.58 -2.87
C MET A 48 11.05 15.20 -2.66
N GLY A 49 11.12 16.50 -2.35
CA GLY A 49 12.36 17.20 -2.02
C GLY A 49 12.73 17.24 -0.54
N VAL A 50 11.87 16.73 0.35
CA VAL A 50 12.07 16.82 1.80
C VAL A 50 12.41 15.44 2.37
N VAL A 51 13.68 15.24 2.69
CA VAL A 51 14.09 14.11 3.54
C VAL A 51 13.57 14.38 4.96
N PRO A 52 12.86 13.45 5.61
CA PRO A 52 12.41 13.63 6.99
C PRO A 52 13.58 13.98 7.91
N GLU A 53 13.41 14.98 8.78
CA GLU A 53 14.45 15.50 9.68
C GLU A 53 15.12 14.39 10.52
N GLN A 54 14.32 13.40 10.93
CA GLN A 54 14.76 12.21 11.68
C GLN A 54 15.81 11.36 10.95
N MET A 55 15.82 11.40 9.60
CA MET A 55 16.81 10.72 8.77
C MET A 55 18.02 11.59 8.45
N MET A 56 17.87 12.93 8.50
CA MET A 56 18.98 13.87 8.32
C MET A 56 19.93 13.88 9.51
N ASP A 57 19.41 13.80 10.72
CA ASP A 57 20.22 13.91 11.95
C ASP A 57 21.04 12.65 12.27
N ASN A 58 20.78 11.54 11.58
CA ASN A 58 21.48 10.29 11.83
C ASN A 58 22.57 10.02 10.78
N SER A 59 23.80 10.44 11.08
CA SER A 59 25.00 10.23 10.23
C SER A 59 25.23 8.77 9.81
N LYS A 60 24.79 7.79 10.60
CA LYS A 60 24.91 6.36 10.25
C LYS A 60 23.93 5.94 9.14
N PHE A 61 22.72 6.51 9.14
CA PHE A 61 21.66 6.14 8.19
C PHE A 61 21.58 7.08 6.99
N TYR A 62 21.94 8.34 7.15
CA TYR A 62 21.84 9.37 6.12
C TYR A 62 22.46 8.96 4.76
N PRO A 63 23.63 8.31 4.67
CA PRO A 63 24.18 7.87 3.39
C PRO A 63 23.28 6.89 2.61
N TYR A 64 22.46 6.10 3.30
CA TYR A 64 21.55 5.12 2.69
C TYR A 64 20.20 5.72 2.31
N PHE A 65 19.80 6.81 2.97
CA PHE A 65 18.51 7.50 2.76
C PHE A 65 18.66 8.86 2.10
N LYS A 66 19.87 9.21 1.64
CA LYS A 66 20.11 10.40 0.83
C LYS A 66 19.25 10.29 -0.44
N ASP A 67 18.44 11.32 -0.71
CA ASP A 67 17.46 11.38 -1.81
C ASP A 67 16.26 10.41 -1.66
N ALA A 68 16.07 9.78 -0.49
CA ALA A 68 14.88 8.98 -0.21
C ALA A 68 13.68 9.88 0.14
N VAL A 69 12.55 9.65 -0.52
CA VAL A 69 11.31 10.42 -0.31
C VAL A 69 10.47 9.93 0.88
N GLY A 70 10.87 8.82 1.49
CA GLY A 70 10.09 8.18 2.56
C GLY A 70 8.87 7.41 2.05
N ALA A 71 8.14 6.77 2.96
CA ALA A 71 6.93 6.04 2.63
C ALA A 71 5.77 7.01 2.38
N ILE A 72 5.16 6.95 1.19
CA ILE A 72 4.08 7.86 0.76
C ILE A 72 2.91 7.90 1.77
N ASP A 73 2.62 6.79 2.44
CA ASP A 73 1.50 6.66 3.39
C ASP A 73 1.86 5.90 4.69
N GLY A 74 3.16 5.79 5.03
CA GLY A 74 3.59 4.97 6.19
C GLY A 74 3.35 3.46 6.01
N VAL A 75 3.07 3.01 4.78
CA VAL A 75 2.88 1.59 4.45
C VAL A 75 4.21 0.87 4.61
N HIS A 76 4.26 -0.03 5.60
CA HIS A 76 5.35 -0.98 5.74
C HIS A 76 5.07 -2.15 4.80
N ILE A 77 5.97 -2.36 3.84
CA ILE A 77 5.95 -3.52 2.96
C ILE A 77 7.00 -4.51 3.50
N ASP A 78 6.62 -5.76 3.66
CA ASP A 78 7.58 -6.81 4.03
C ASP A 78 8.66 -6.94 2.96
N ALA A 79 9.89 -6.62 3.32
CA ALA A 79 11.05 -6.83 2.47
C ALA A 79 11.54 -8.27 2.65
N VAL A 80 11.43 -9.09 1.61
CA VAL A 80 11.98 -10.45 1.58
C VAL A 80 13.28 -10.44 0.79
N VAL A 81 14.40 -10.71 1.47
CA VAL A 81 15.72 -10.82 0.83
C VAL A 81 15.86 -12.23 0.23
N PRO A 82 16.37 -12.37 -1.01
CA PRO A 82 16.71 -13.67 -1.61
C PRO A 82 17.60 -14.52 -0.70
N THR A 83 17.40 -15.84 -0.70
CA THR A 83 18.02 -16.74 0.29
C THR A 83 19.55 -16.67 0.33
N ASP A 84 20.17 -16.47 -0.82
CA ASP A 84 21.62 -16.29 -1.02
C ASP A 84 22.15 -14.96 -0.49
N GLU A 85 21.29 -13.93 -0.40
CA GLU A 85 21.63 -12.61 0.08
C GLU A 85 21.25 -12.39 1.56
N GLN A 86 20.61 -13.35 2.24
CA GLN A 86 20.12 -13.16 3.61
C GLN A 86 21.23 -13.04 4.67
N ILE A 87 22.43 -13.56 4.41
CA ILE A 87 23.52 -13.67 5.41
C ILE A 87 23.88 -12.31 6.06
N PRO A 88 24.04 -11.20 5.33
CA PRO A 88 24.36 -9.89 5.90
C PRO A 88 23.18 -9.19 6.61
N TYR A 89 21.95 -9.68 6.43
CA TYR A 89 20.73 -9.08 6.98
C TYR A 89 20.14 -9.87 8.16
N ARG A 90 20.86 -10.89 8.64
CA ARG A 90 20.57 -11.55 9.93
C ARG A 90 21.09 -10.66 11.05
N GLY A 91 20.19 -9.89 11.66
CA GLY A 91 20.46 -9.16 12.91
C GLY A 91 20.74 -10.09 14.08
#